data_AF-A0A832CEC5-F1
#
_entry.id   AF-A0A832CEC5-F1
#
_cell.length_a   1.000
_cell.length_b   1.000
_cell.length_c   1.000
_cell.angle_alpha   90.00
_cell.angle_beta   90.00
_cell.angle_gamma   90.00
#
_symmetry.space_group_name_H-M   'P 1'
#
loop_
_entity.id
_entity.type
_entity.pdbx_description
1 polymer ?
#
loop_
_entity_poly.entity_id
_entity_poly.type
_entity_poly.pdbx_seq_one_letter_code
_entity_poly.pdbx_strand_id
1 'polypeptide(L)'
;MDFKKGLKDLAGKIKKSIDNAYKNYQYNLKVEETKMEILMKFKIEELRRICAVKKISTDEINRKDELAETIAEELSLEEVIRFAKKYGVSYQKELEDLKDFEKELFGSEGEQESKEYIPRKEIKEGVAEEVEDYEDETAKTEEPSISRAKYDFEELLNVIRDQFRPETVRNEEDLEKQLYQFLSGKFSNRKIERQVYVDGSMKIDLVVDGKYGIELKIADSAQKLHTLIGQAIFYKENFKEVIAVILDTGVNVDIDKFIRKLEKNGVHVIRLFGTVKRLSKGRGDVIIIKRR
;
A
#
# COMPACT_ATOMS: atom_id res chain seq x y z
N MET A 1 -35.27 -26.56 11.16
CA MET A 1 -33.96 -26.77 10.51
C MET A 1 -33.21 -25.45 10.56
N ASP A 2 -32.01 -25.47 11.13
CA ASP A 2 -31.32 -24.31 11.70
C ASP A 2 -30.72 -23.36 10.67
N PHE A 3 -31.49 -22.33 10.29
CA PHE A 3 -31.00 -21.16 9.54
C PHE A 3 -29.78 -20.50 10.23
N LYS A 4 -29.74 -20.52 11.57
CA LYS A 4 -28.61 -20.03 12.37
C LYS A 4 -27.34 -20.87 12.24
N LYS A 5 -27.46 -22.17 11.93
CA LYS A 5 -26.30 -23.06 11.73
C LYS A 5 -25.68 -22.84 10.35
N GLY A 6 -26.51 -22.67 9.32
CA GLY A 6 -26.07 -22.34 7.96
C GLY A 6 -25.33 -20.99 7.88
N LEU A 7 -25.83 -19.96 8.56
CA LEU A 7 -25.18 -18.64 8.62
C LEU A 7 -23.81 -18.68 9.33
N LYS A 8 -23.67 -19.52 10.35
CA LYS A 8 -22.42 -19.66 11.12
C LYS A 8 -21.34 -20.40 10.32
N ASP A 9 -21.73 -21.43 9.58
CA ASP A 9 -20.82 -22.16 8.69
C ASP A 9 -20.40 -21.31 7.48
N LEU A 10 -21.31 -20.47 6.95
CA LEU A 10 -21.00 -19.53 5.87
C LEU A 10 -20.01 -18.44 6.34
N ALA A 11 -20.25 -17.84 7.50
CA ALA A 11 -19.32 -16.86 8.09
C ALA A 11 -17.94 -17.47 8.39
N GLY A 12 -17.89 -18.73 8.81
CA GLY A 12 -16.65 -19.47 9.02
C GLY A 12 -15.86 -19.72 7.74
N LYS A 13 -16.54 -20.07 6.63
CA LYS A 13 -15.93 -20.26 5.31
C LYS A 13 -15.39 -18.95 4.73
N ILE A 14 -16.17 -17.86 4.83
CA ILE A 14 -15.76 -16.52 4.40
C ILE A 14 -14.51 -16.09 5.17
N LYS A 15 -14.49 -16.23 6.50
CA LYS A 15 -13.34 -15.88 7.33
C LYS A 15 -12.07 -16.65 6.97
N LYS A 16 -12.19 -17.96 6.66
CA LYS A 16 -11.05 -18.78 6.21
C LYS A 16 -10.55 -18.38 4.82
N SER A 17 -11.45 -18.05 3.90
CA SER A 17 -11.06 -17.59 2.55
C SER A 17 -10.31 -16.26 2.58
N ILE A 18 -10.74 -15.33 3.44
CA ILE A 18 -10.09 -14.03 3.64
C ILE A 18 -8.71 -14.21 4.28
N ASP A 19 -8.60 -15.05 5.33
CA ASP A 19 -7.32 -15.37 5.97
C ASP A 19 -6.32 -15.99 4.97
N ASN A 20 -6.78 -16.89 4.09
CA ASN A 20 -5.92 -17.51 3.08
C ASN A 20 -5.50 -16.52 1.99
N ALA A 21 -6.40 -15.65 1.54
CA ALA A 21 -6.07 -14.58 0.58
C ALA A 21 -5.04 -13.60 1.17
N TYR A 22 -5.19 -13.23 2.45
CA TYR A 22 -4.24 -12.39 3.18
C TYR A 22 -2.85 -13.05 3.29
N LYS A 23 -2.78 -14.33 3.66
CA LYS A 23 -1.52 -15.07 3.71
C LYS A 23 -0.87 -15.16 2.33
N ASN A 24 -1.63 -15.50 1.28
CA ASN A 24 -1.10 -15.50 -0.09
C ASN A 24 -0.58 -14.12 -0.52
N TYR A 25 -1.25 -13.04 -0.13
CA TYR A 25 -0.79 -11.68 -0.40
C TYR A 25 0.53 -11.35 0.32
N GLN A 26 0.62 -11.62 1.63
CA GLN A 26 1.85 -11.41 2.41
C GLN A 26 3.01 -12.25 1.87
N TYR A 27 2.73 -13.49 1.48
CA TYR A 27 3.72 -14.35 0.82
C TYR A 27 4.19 -13.75 -0.50
N ASN A 28 3.28 -13.25 -1.35
CA ASN A 28 3.64 -12.62 -2.61
C ASN A 28 4.47 -11.34 -2.42
N LEU A 29 4.16 -10.51 -1.40
CA LEU A 29 5.01 -9.37 -1.03
C LEU A 29 6.41 -9.84 -0.65
N LYS A 30 6.51 -10.88 0.17
CA LYS A 30 7.80 -11.42 0.58
C LYS A 30 8.59 -12.00 -0.60
N VAL A 31 7.90 -12.62 -1.57
CA VAL A 31 8.50 -13.09 -2.82
C VAL A 31 9.11 -11.93 -3.61
N GLU A 32 8.40 -10.80 -3.74
CA GLU A 32 8.93 -9.61 -4.42
C GLU A 32 10.13 -9.01 -3.68
N GLU A 33 10.10 -8.96 -2.34
CA GLU A 33 11.25 -8.56 -1.53
C GLU A 33 12.45 -9.48 -1.76
N THR A 34 12.24 -10.80 -1.72
CA THR A 34 13.28 -11.81 -1.95
C THR A 34 13.88 -11.67 -3.34
N LYS A 35 13.06 -11.44 -4.38
CA LYS A 35 13.57 -11.16 -5.74
C LYS A 35 14.49 -9.94 -5.72
N MET A 36 14.07 -8.85 -5.07
CA MET A 36 14.85 -7.62 -4.97
C MET A 36 16.16 -7.82 -4.21
N GLU A 37 16.14 -8.50 -3.07
CA GLU A 37 17.33 -8.82 -2.27
C GLU A 37 18.35 -9.62 -3.08
N ILE A 38 17.89 -10.61 -3.86
CA ILE A 38 18.74 -11.40 -4.75
C ILE A 38 19.28 -10.53 -5.89
N LEU A 39 18.43 -9.78 -6.59
CA LEU A 39 18.83 -8.94 -7.73
C LEU A 39 19.79 -7.82 -7.33
N MET A 40 19.66 -7.26 -6.14
CA MET A 40 20.56 -6.22 -5.62
C MET A 40 21.99 -6.72 -5.38
N LYS A 41 22.23 -8.04 -5.35
CA LYS A 41 23.58 -8.62 -5.26
C LYS A 41 24.32 -8.72 -6.60
N PHE A 42 23.60 -8.66 -7.73
CA PHE A 42 24.22 -8.69 -9.05
C PHE A 42 25.01 -7.42 -9.31
N LYS A 43 25.96 -7.45 -10.24
CA LYS A 43 26.56 -6.23 -10.79
C LYS A 43 25.60 -5.55 -11.76
N ILE A 44 25.72 -4.24 -11.94
CA ILE A 44 24.83 -3.49 -12.83
C ILE A 44 24.91 -3.99 -14.28
N GLU A 45 26.10 -4.44 -14.72
CA GLU A 45 26.32 -5.01 -16.04
C GLU A 45 25.60 -6.36 -16.21
N GLU A 46 25.49 -7.15 -15.13
CA GLU A 46 24.79 -8.43 -15.14
C GLU A 46 23.28 -8.22 -15.21
N LEU A 47 22.75 -7.24 -14.47
CA LEU A 47 21.35 -6.82 -14.56
C LEU A 47 21.00 -6.34 -15.98
N ARG A 48 21.86 -5.51 -16.59
CA ARG A 48 21.67 -5.08 -17.99
C ARG A 48 21.67 -6.26 -18.98
N ARG A 49 22.53 -7.27 -18.77
CA ARG A 49 22.51 -8.50 -19.59
C ARG A 49 21.23 -9.30 -19.39
N ILE A 50 20.70 -9.37 -18.16
CA ILE A 50 19.42 -10.02 -17.88
C ILE A 50 18.31 -9.30 -18.65
N CYS A 51 18.24 -7.97 -18.56
CA CYS A 51 17.29 -7.16 -19.32
C CYS A 51 17.40 -7.40 -20.83
N ALA A 52 18.61 -7.41 -21.38
CA ALA A 52 18.84 -7.67 -22.80
C ALA A 52 18.35 -9.07 -23.23
N VAL A 53 18.66 -10.11 -22.44
CA VAL A 53 18.20 -11.48 -22.71
C VAL A 53 16.68 -11.60 -22.64
N LYS A 54 16.05 -10.87 -21.70
CA LYS A 54 14.60 -10.88 -21.49
C LYS A 54 13.85 -9.84 -22.31
N LYS A 55 14.56 -9.06 -23.14
CA LYS A 55 14.00 -7.96 -23.96
C LYS A 55 13.25 -6.93 -23.11
N ILE A 56 13.74 -6.67 -21.89
CA ILE A 56 13.25 -5.62 -21.00
C ILE A 56 13.95 -4.32 -21.42
N SER A 57 13.18 -3.27 -21.70
CA SER A 57 13.74 -1.96 -22.06
C SER A 57 14.50 -1.36 -20.87
N THR A 58 15.68 -0.78 -21.15
CA THR A 58 16.54 -0.13 -20.14
C THR A 58 17.03 1.25 -20.57
N ASP A 59 16.42 1.81 -21.63
CA ASP A 59 16.98 2.95 -22.39
C ASP A 59 17.07 4.24 -21.55
N GLU A 60 16.31 4.31 -20.46
CA GLU A 60 16.30 5.45 -19.52
C GLU A 60 16.79 5.07 -18.12
N ILE A 61 17.16 3.81 -17.88
CA ILE A 61 17.47 3.32 -16.53
C ILE A 61 18.98 3.31 -16.31
N ASN A 62 19.43 4.20 -15.43
CA ASN A 62 20.84 4.33 -15.07
C ASN A 62 21.16 3.86 -13.65
N ARG A 63 20.14 3.63 -12.81
CA ARG A 63 20.34 3.19 -11.44
C ARG A 63 20.15 1.69 -11.30
N LYS A 64 20.96 1.10 -10.42
CA LYS A 64 21.01 -0.35 -10.19
C LYS A 64 19.72 -0.88 -9.56
N ASP A 65 19.17 -0.14 -8.61
CA ASP A 65 17.92 -0.46 -7.93
C ASP A 65 16.73 -0.42 -8.87
N GLU A 66 16.66 0.57 -9.76
CA GLU A 66 15.60 0.67 -10.78
C GLU A 66 15.68 -0.47 -11.81
N LEU A 67 16.89 -0.90 -12.20
CA LEU A 67 17.07 -2.09 -13.03
C LEU A 67 16.60 -3.35 -12.31
N ALA A 68 16.96 -3.50 -11.03
CA ALA A 68 16.53 -4.64 -10.22
C ALA A 68 15.00 -4.67 -10.05
N GLU A 69 14.36 -3.52 -9.80
CA GLU A 69 12.90 -3.39 -9.69
C GLU A 69 12.22 -3.81 -10.98
N THR A 70 12.68 -3.30 -12.12
CA THR A 70 12.12 -3.66 -13.43
C THR A 70 12.25 -5.15 -13.71
N ILE A 71 13.37 -5.76 -13.33
CA ILE A 71 13.56 -7.21 -13.47
C ILE A 71 12.65 -7.98 -12.51
N ALA A 72 12.48 -7.53 -11.27
CA ALA A 72 11.62 -8.21 -10.28
C ALA A 72 10.14 -8.22 -10.71
N GLU A 73 9.66 -7.11 -11.29
CA GLU A 73 8.29 -6.97 -11.79
C GLU A 73 8.01 -7.88 -13.00
N GLU A 74 9.02 -8.11 -13.86
CA GLU A 74 8.86 -8.87 -15.12
C GLU A 74 9.20 -10.36 -14.99
N LEU A 75 10.06 -10.76 -14.04
CA LEU A 75 10.54 -12.14 -13.90
C LEU A 75 9.93 -12.85 -12.70
N SER A 76 9.71 -14.16 -12.84
CA SER A 76 9.37 -15.01 -11.71
C SER A 76 10.56 -15.21 -10.76
N LEU A 77 10.30 -15.65 -9.52
CA LEU A 77 11.38 -15.93 -8.56
C LEU A 77 12.31 -17.04 -9.08
N GLU A 78 11.76 -18.06 -9.73
CA GLU A 78 12.53 -19.14 -10.36
C GLU A 78 13.44 -18.62 -11.48
N GLU A 79 13.00 -17.62 -12.23
CA GLU A 79 13.82 -16.95 -13.24
C GLU A 79 14.97 -16.18 -12.63
N VAL A 80 14.71 -15.43 -11.58
CA VAL A 80 15.74 -14.71 -10.82
C VAL A 80 16.77 -15.71 -10.26
N ILE A 81 16.34 -16.83 -9.69
CA ILE A 81 17.22 -17.89 -9.20
C ILE A 81 18.05 -18.51 -10.33
N ARG A 82 17.45 -18.77 -11.51
CA ARG A 82 18.18 -19.29 -12.67
C ARG A 82 19.32 -18.36 -13.08
N PHE A 83 19.08 -17.05 -13.07
CA PHE A 83 20.14 -16.07 -13.33
C PHE A 83 21.15 -16.03 -12.18
N ALA A 84 20.72 -16.10 -10.93
CA ALA A 84 21.64 -16.08 -9.78
C ALA A 84 22.61 -17.26 -9.84
N LYS A 85 22.11 -18.46 -10.15
CA LYS A 85 22.94 -19.65 -10.39
C LYS A 85 23.90 -19.47 -11.58
N LYS A 86 23.42 -18.89 -12.68
CA LYS A 86 24.24 -18.65 -13.89
C LYS A 86 25.40 -17.69 -13.64
N TYR A 87 25.17 -16.64 -12.85
CA TYR A 87 26.16 -15.61 -12.55
C TYR A 87 26.94 -15.87 -11.25
N GLY A 88 26.66 -16.97 -10.54
CA GLY A 88 27.34 -17.31 -9.28
C GLY A 88 26.96 -16.39 -8.11
N VAL A 89 25.81 -15.73 -8.18
CA VAL A 89 25.28 -14.87 -7.12
C VAL A 89 24.69 -15.75 -6.01
N SER A 90 25.00 -15.45 -4.75
CA SER A 90 24.43 -16.18 -3.61
C SER A 90 22.96 -15.81 -3.40
N TYR A 91 22.10 -16.82 -3.28
CA TYR A 91 20.66 -16.65 -3.09
C TYR A 91 20.07 -17.59 -2.03
N GLN A 92 20.87 -18.51 -1.47
CA GLN A 92 20.36 -19.58 -0.62
C GLN A 92 19.79 -19.05 0.71
N LYS A 93 20.43 -18.04 1.29
CA LYS A 93 19.95 -17.41 2.51
C LYS A 93 18.57 -16.79 2.31
N GLU A 94 18.38 -16.03 1.22
CA GLU A 94 17.10 -15.36 0.96
C GLU A 94 15.97 -16.37 0.68
N LEU A 95 16.30 -17.54 0.11
CA LEU A 95 15.33 -18.63 -0.03
C LEU A 95 15.03 -19.35 1.28
N GLU A 96 15.99 -19.44 2.20
CA GLU A 96 15.77 -19.98 3.54
C GLU A 96 14.86 -19.04 4.33
N ASP A 97 15.17 -17.73 4.32
CA ASP A 97 14.35 -16.68 4.93
C ASP A 97 12.91 -16.68 4.36
N LEU A 98 12.74 -16.84 3.04
CA LEU A 98 11.41 -16.94 2.41
C LEU A 98 10.67 -18.23 2.83
N LYS A 99 11.36 -19.35 2.94
CA LYS A 99 10.76 -20.62 3.37
C LYS A 99 10.33 -20.59 4.84
N ASP A 100 11.12 -19.97 5.69
CA ASP A 100 10.78 -19.82 7.10
C ASP A 100 9.60 -18.85 7.27
N PHE A 101 9.56 -17.79 6.46
CA PHE A 101 8.39 -16.93 6.35
C PHE A 101 7.15 -17.71 5.87
N GLU A 102 7.27 -18.55 4.84
CA GLU A 102 6.17 -19.40 4.35
C GLU A 102 5.62 -20.30 5.47
N LYS A 103 6.52 -20.95 6.23
CA LYS A 103 6.14 -21.81 7.37
C LYS A 103 5.48 -21.01 8.50
N GLU A 104 5.97 -19.81 8.80
CA GLU A 104 5.37 -18.94 9.80
C GLU A 104 3.94 -18.54 9.40
N LEU A 105 3.75 -18.27 8.10
CA LEU A 105 2.49 -17.79 7.56
C LEU A 105 1.42 -18.88 7.42
N PHE A 106 1.82 -20.05 6.93
CA PHE A 106 0.90 -21.14 6.58
C PHE A 106 0.95 -22.33 7.57
N GLY A 107 1.92 -22.37 8.47
CA GLY A 107 2.16 -23.49 9.37
C GLY A 107 2.99 -24.60 8.74
N SER A 108 3.44 -25.54 9.57
CA SER A 108 4.20 -26.72 9.14
C SER A 108 3.31 -27.95 9.05
N GLU A 109 2.44 -28.03 8.03
CA GLU A 109 1.85 -29.30 7.61
C GLU A 109 1.30 -29.16 6.19
N GLY A 110 1.77 -30.04 5.31
CA GLY A 110 1.30 -30.11 3.94
C GLY A 110 -0.09 -30.72 3.88
N GLU A 111 -1.03 -29.96 3.36
CA GLU A 111 -2.01 -30.51 2.45
C GLU A 111 -1.72 -29.92 1.07
N GLN A 112 -1.26 -30.80 0.19
CA GLN A 112 -1.17 -30.55 -1.24
C GLN A 112 -2.59 -30.27 -1.77
N GLU A 113 -3.00 -29.01 -1.82
CA GLU A 113 -3.88 -28.57 -2.89
C GLU A 113 -3.04 -27.75 -3.86
N SER A 114 -3.05 -28.20 -5.10
CA SER A 114 -2.25 -27.73 -6.22
C SER A 114 -2.20 -26.20 -6.30
N LYS A 115 -0.98 -25.68 -6.27
CA LYS A 115 -0.63 -24.30 -6.64
C LYS A 115 -1.20 -23.98 -8.01
N GLU A 116 -2.22 -23.12 -8.06
CA GLU A 116 -2.54 -22.37 -9.26
C GLU A 116 -1.99 -20.95 -9.08
N TYR A 117 -0.84 -20.71 -9.72
CA TYR A 117 -0.27 -19.39 -9.88
C TYR A 117 -1.21 -18.60 -10.80
N ILE A 118 -1.93 -17.60 -10.26
CA ILE A 118 -2.72 -16.68 -11.08
C ILE A 118 -1.83 -15.48 -11.45
N PRO A 119 -1.38 -15.35 -12.71
CA PRO A 119 -0.60 -14.21 -13.12
C PRO A 119 -1.46 -12.94 -13.14
N ARG A 120 -0.86 -11.81 -12.79
CA ARG A 120 -1.46 -10.44 -12.71
C ARG A 120 -2.18 -9.94 -13.97
N LYS A 121 -2.16 -10.68 -15.09
CA LYS A 121 -2.74 -10.29 -16.38
C LYS A 121 -4.18 -10.77 -16.61
N GLU A 122 -4.68 -11.75 -15.84
CA GLU A 122 -6.01 -12.36 -16.10
C GLU A 122 -7.18 -11.76 -15.29
N ILE A 123 -6.93 -10.82 -14.37
CA ILE A 123 -8.01 -10.16 -13.60
C ILE A 123 -8.80 -9.13 -14.45
N LYS A 124 -8.38 -8.88 -15.70
CA LYS A 124 -8.98 -7.83 -16.55
C LYS A 124 -10.18 -8.24 -17.41
N GLU A 125 -10.59 -9.52 -17.45
CA GLU A 125 -11.66 -9.96 -18.35
C GLU A 125 -12.86 -10.64 -17.66
N GLY A 126 -12.95 -10.61 -16.33
CA GLY A 126 -13.99 -11.35 -15.57
C GLY A 126 -15.05 -10.54 -14.82
N VAL A 127 -15.10 -9.20 -14.94
CA VAL A 127 -16.10 -8.37 -14.21
C VAL A 127 -16.76 -7.37 -15.16
N ALA A 128 -17.17 -7.86 -16.31
CA ALA A 128 -17.96 -7.11 -17.27
C ALA A 128 -19.04 -8.02 -17.86
N GLU A 129 -19.95 -8.52 -17.01
CA GLU A 129 -21.29 -8.94 -17.40
C GLU A 129 -22.09 -9.27 -16.13
N GLU A 130 -23.38 -8.96 -16.16
CA GLU A 130 -24.39 -9.10 -15.09
C GLU A 130 -24.55 -7.94 -14.09
N VAL A 131 -25.15 -6.86 -14.59
CA VAL A 131 -26.29 -6.22 -13.89
C VAL A 131 -27.26 -5.75 -14.98
N GLU A 132 -28.09 -6.66 -15.47
CA GLU A 132 -29.35 -6.32 -16.15
C GLU A 132 -30.48 -6.32 -15.13
N ASP A 133 -31.15 -5.18 -15.06
CA ASP A 133 -32.56 -4.92 -14.79
C ASP A 133 -33.29 -5.72 -13.69
N TYR A 134 -33.50 -5.06 -12.55
CA TYR A 134 -34.74 -5.17 -11.80
C TYR A 134 -35.17 -3.77 -11.33
N GLU A 135 -36.08 -3.16 -12.11
CA GLU A 135 -36.87 -2.02 -11.66
C GLU A 135 -37.99 -2.48 -10.71
N ASP A 136 -38.04 -1.76 -9.59
CA ASP A 136 -39.19 -1.28 -8.80
C ASP A 136 -40.41 -2.19 -8.53
N GLU A 137 -40.66 -2.44 -7.24
CA GLU A 137 -41.91 -2.02 -6.59
C GLU A 137 -41.83 -2.30 -5.08
N THR A 138 -41.62 -1.27 -4.26
CA THR A 138 -42.42 -1.05 -3.04
C THR A 138 -42.11 0.34 -2.45
N ALA A 139 -43.12 1.19 -2.55
CA ALA A 139 -43.10 2.59 -2.16
C ALA A 139 -42.83 2.85 -0.66
N LYS A 140 -41.89 3.76 -0.36
CA LYS A 140 -42.15 5.13 0.17
C LYS A 140 -40.86 5.76 0.75
N THR A 141 -40.51 6.92 0.17
CA THR A 141 -39.68 8.02 0.72
C THR A 141 -38.26 7.71 1.18
N GLU A 142 -37.24 8.11 0.39
CA GLU A 142 -36.01 8.81 0.87
C GLU A 142 -35.04 9.12 -0.28
N GLU A 143 -35.07 10.34 -0.83
CA GLU A 143 -33.91 10.94 -1.55
C GLU A 143 -33.46 12.19 -0.78
N PRO A 144 -32.37 12.08 0.02
CA PRO A 144 -31.25 13.03 -0.10
C PRO A 144 -29.85 12.48 0.34
N SER A 145 -29.64 11.17 0.45
CA SER A 145 -28.46 10.62 1.17
C SER A 145 -27.14 10.62 0.38
N ILE A 146 -27.16 10.42 -0.94
CA ILE A 146 -25.95 10.28 -1.76
C ILE A 146 -25.25 11.63 -1.96
N SER A 147 -26.00 12.73 -2.11
CA SER A 147 -25.44 14.06 -2.36
C SER A 147 -24.66 14.59 -1.15
N ARG A 148 -25.23 14.51 0.06
CA ARG A 148 -24.59 15.00 1.29
C ARG A 148 -23.28 14.29 1.59
N ALA A 149 -23.24 12.96 1.50
CA ALA A 149 -22.01 12.22 1.80
C ALA A 149 -20.85 12.56 0.86
N LYS A 150 -21.14 12.93 -0.39
CA LYS A 150 -20.13 13.40 -1.35
C LYS A 150 -19.60 14.79 -0.99
N TYR A 151 -20.50 15.72 -0.65
CA TYR A 151 -20.12 17.06 -0.17
C TYR A 151 -19.29 16.98 1.12
N ASP A 152 -19.64 16.11 2.06
CA ASP A 152 -18.93 15.95 3.35
C ASP A 152 -17.48 15.44 3.18
N PHE A 153 -17.25 14.62 2.15
CA PHE A 153 -15.91 14.09 1.83
C PHE A 153 -15.08 15.12 1.05
N GLU A 154 -15.68 15.81 0.07
CA GLU A 154 -15.01 16.88 -0.66
C GLU A 154 -14.62 18.05 0.26
N GLU A 155 -15.47 18.39 1.24
CA GLU A 155 -15.13 19.38 2.26
C GLU A 155 -13.90 18.97 3.07
N LEU A 156 -13.84 17.70 3.52
CA LEU A 156 -12.67 17.17 4.24
C LEU A 156 -11.39 17.30 3.42
N LEU A 157 -11.43 16.89 2.14
CA LEU A 157 -10.29 16.99 1.23
C LEU A 157 -9.82 18.43 1.06
N ASN A 158 -10.75 19.36 0.80
CA ASN A 158 -10.44 20.77 0.56
C ASN A 158 -9.90 21.45 1.83
N VAL A 159 -10.46 21.14 3.00
CA VAL A 159 -9.96 21.65 4.29
C VAL A 159 -8.52 21.22 4.54
N ILE A 160 -8.18 19.95 4.32
CA ILE A 160 -6.80 19.48 4.49
C ILE A 160 -5.88 20.13 3.44
N ARG A 161 -6.26 20.12 2.16
CA ARG A 161 -5.42 20.65 1.07
C ARG A 161 -5.15 22.15 1.22
N ASP A 162 -6.20 22.92 1.49
CA ASP A 162 -6.15 24.37 1.33
C ASP A 162 -5.82 25.10 2.63
N GLN A 163 -6.16 24.52 3.79
CA GLN A 163 -6.04 25.20 5.08
C GLN A 163 -5.02 24.58 6.02
N PHE A 164 -4.75 23.27 5.93
CA PHE A 164 -3.72 22.66 6.78
C PHE A 164 -2.32 23.03 6.28
N ARG A 165 -1.52 23.60 7.17
CA ARG A 165 -0.11 23.93 6.93
C ARG A 165 0.71 23.33 8.07
N PRO A 166 1.34 22.17 7.86
CA PRO A 166 2.09 21.52 8.92
C PRO A 166 3.30 22.38 9.31
N GLU A 167 3.55 22.47 10.61
CA GLU A 167 4.79 23.03 11.14
C GLU A 167 5.96 22.07 10.92
N THR A 168 7.16 22.46 11.35
CA THR A 168 8.31 21.55 11.30
C THR A 168 8.05 20.29 12.13
N VAL A 169 8.09 19.12 11.52
CA VAL A 169 7.88 17.83 12.18
C VAL A 169 9.19 17.07 12.41
N ARG A 170 9.22 16.11 13.34
CA ARG A 170 10.40 15.24 13.55
C ARG A 170 10.22 13.87 12.90
N ASN A 171 8.99 13.38 12.85
CA ASN A 171 8.60 12.06 12.36
C ASN A 171 7.12 12.07 11.91
N GLU A 172 6.63 10.95 11.39
CA GLU A 172 5.23 10.80 10.97
C GLU A 172 4.23 11.01 12.14
N GLU A 173 4.56 10.56 13.36
CA GLU A 173 3.68 10.70 14.53
C GLU A 173 3.43 12.18 14.90
N ASP A 174 4.44 13.05 14.78
CA ASP A 174 4.29 14.49 14.98
C ASP A 174 3.37 15.12 13.92
N LEU A 175 3.52 14.70 12.65
CA LEU A 175 2.65 15.15 11.55
C LEU A 175 1.20 14.72 11.78
N GLU A 176 0.99 13.47 12.19
CA GLU A 176 -0.32 12.92 12.54
C GLU A 176 -0.98 13.70 13.68
N LYS A 177 -0.24 13.98 14.75
CA LYS A 177 -0.75 14.79 15.88
C LYS A 177 -1.19 16.18 15.43
N GLN A 178 -0.41 16.85 14.58
CA GLN A 178 -0.77 18.17 14.05
C GLN A 178 -2.05 18.09 13.19
N LEU A 179 -2.14 17.10 12.31
CA LEU A 179 -3.34 16.95 11.47
C LEU A 179 -4.58 16.62 12.31
N TYR A 180 -4.45 15.73 13.31
CA TYR A 180 -5.52 15.42 14.25
C TYR A 180 -6.03 16.66 14.99
N GLN A 181 -5.11 17.47 15.54
CA GLN A 181 -5.47 18.70 16.27
C GLN A 181 -6.17 19.71 15.36
N PHE A 182 -5.63 19.90 14.16
CA PHE A 182 -6.21 20.78 13.16
C PHE A 182 -7.64 20.36 12.79
N LEU A 183 -7.84 19.07 12.45
CA LEU A 183 -9.15 18.55 12.08
C LEU A 183 -10.14 18.59 13.24
N SER A 184 -9.70 18.25 14.46
CA SER A 184 -10.54 18.32 15.67
C SER A 184 -10.98 19.74 15.99
N GLY A 185 -10.10 20.72 15.78
CA GLY A 185 -10.43 22.14 15.95
C GLY A 185 -11.34 22.68 14.83
N LYS A 186 -11.20 22.17 13.61
CA LYS A 186 -11.99 22.61 12.45
C LYS A 186 -13.38 21.98 12.40
N PHE A 187 -13.51 20.72 12.81
CA PHE A 187 -14.73 19.92 12.73
C PHE A 187 -15.18 19.48 14.12
N SER A 188 -15.78 20.41 14.89
CA SER A 188 -16.24 20.12 16.26
C SER A 188 -17.40 19.11 16.32
N ASN A 189 -18.06 18.85 15.19
CA ASN A 189 -19.20 17.94 15.06
C ASN A 189 -18.84 16.58 14.45
N ARG A 190 -17.57 16.34 14.09
CA ARG A 190 -17.11 15.08 13.48
C ARG A 190 -16.33 14.25 14.46
N LYS A 191 -16.45 12.93 14.35
CA LYS A 191 -15.67 12.01 15.17
C LYS A 191 -14.33 11.77 14.49
N ILE A 192 -13.22 12.12 15.14
CA ILE A 192 -11.88 11.91 14.61
C ILE A 192 -11.12 11.03 15.60
N GLU A 193 -10.61 9.91 15.10
CA GLU A 193 -9.91 8.90 15.91
C GLU A 193 -8.51 8.69 15.35
N ARG A 194 -7.51 8.51 16.23
CA ARG A 194 -6.12 8.26 15.87
C ARG A 194 -5.80 6.77 15.99
N GLN A 195 -4.91 6.27 15.13
CA GLN A 195 -4.23 4.99 15.29
C GLN A 195 -5.22 3.83 15.50
N VAL A 196 -6.27 3.80 14.68
CA VAL A 196 -7.37 2.82 14.77
C VAL A 196 -6.94 1.51 14.13
N TYR A 197 -7.10 0.41 14.85
CA TYR A 197 -6.85 -0.92 14.30
C TYR A 197 -7.89 -1.26 13.24
N VAL A 198 -7.42 -1.64 12.06
CA VAL A 198 -8.20 -2.17 10.95
C VAL A 198 -7.95 -3.67 10.91
N ASP A 199 -9.03 -4.45 11.01
CA ASP A 199 -9.00 -5.92 11.09
C ASP A 199 -8.05 -6.52 12.15
N GLY A 200 -7.74 -5.74 13.19
CA GLY A 200 -6.90 -6.17 14.31
C GLY A 200 -5.40 -6.29 13.98
N SER A 201 -4.96 -5.93 12.78
CA SER A 201 -3.58 -6.13 12.31
C SER A 201 -2.83 -4.82 12.12
N MET A 202 -3.37 -3.89 11.34
CA MET A 202 -2.72 -2.64 10.97
C MET A 202 -3.44 -1.45 11.58
N LYS A 203 -2.70 -0.37 11.84
CA LYS A 203 -3.27 0.87 12.34
C LYS A 203 -3.27 1.91 11.25
N ILE A 204 -4.45 2.37 10.89
CA ILE A 204 -4.58 3.57 10.07
C ILE A 204 -4.36 4.80 10.95
N ASP A 205 -3.65 5.79 10.41
CA ASP A 205 -3.24 6.95 11.20
C ASP A 205 -4.43 7.76 11.74
N LEU A 206 -5.43 8.06 10.90
CA LEU A 206 -6.67 8.71 11.32
C LEU A 206 -7.91 8.08 10.69
N VAL A 207 -9.01 8.10 11.44
CA VAL A 207 -10.34 7.75 10.95
C VAL A 207 -11.29 8.91 11.23
N VAL A 208 -12.06 9.32 10.22
CA VAL A 208 -13.10 10.35 10.34
C VAL A 208 -14.49 9.72 10.16
N ASP A 209 -15.34 9.91 11.16
CA ASP A 209 -16.72 9.41 11.26
C ASP A 209 -16.87 7.88 11.08
N GLY A 210 -15.79 7.12 11.32
CA GLY A 210 -15.75 5.68 11.06
C GLY A 210 -15.82 5.31 9.58
N LYS A 211 -15.73 6.28 8.66
CA LYS A 211 -16.00 6.11 7.22
C LYS A 211 -14.81 6.42 6.34
N TYR A 212 -14.04 7.44 6.70
CA TYR A 212 -12.93 7.94 5.90
C TYR A 212 -11.62 7.65 6.60
N GLY A 213 -10.75 6.91 5.92
CA GLY A 213 -9.41 6.61 6.40
C GLY A 213 -8.40 7.65 5.91
N ILE A 214 -7.45 8.04 6.76
CA ILE A 214 -6.32 8.90 6.37
C ILE A 214 -5.02 8.21 6.78
N GLU A 215 -4.12 8.03 5.82
CA GLU A 215 -2.77 7.50 6.04
C GLU A 215 -1.74 8.56 5.64
N LEU A 216 -0.74 8.77 6.49
CA LEU A 216 0.27 9.82 6.36
C LEU A 216 1.63 9.24 6.00
N LYS A 217 2.39 9.96 5.17
CA LYS A 217 3.80 9.61 4.94
C LYS A 217 4.68 10.83 4.72
N ILE A 218 5.86 10.81 5.32
CA ILE A 218 6.93 11.75 4.96
C ILE A 218 7.67 11.19 3.74
N ALA A 219 7.67 11.95 2.66
CA ALA A 219 8.36 11.59 1.41
C ALA A 219 9.86 11.90 1.50
N ASP A 220 10.58 11.13 2.32
CA ASP A 220 12.04 11.20 2.44
C ASP A 220 12.76 9.92 1.98
N SER A 221 12.02 8.89 1.56
CA SER A 221 12.52 7.73 0.85
C SER A 221 11.46 7.10 -0.07
N ALA A 222 11.88 6.50 -1.17
CA ALA A 222 10.99 5.74 -2.06
C ALA A 222 10.34 4.55 -1.33
N GLN A 223 11.11 3.86 -0.47
CA GLN A 223 10.61 2.72 0.32
C GLN A 223 9.37 3.09 1.15
N LYS A 224 9.37 4.26 1.80
CA LYS A 224 8.20 4.72 2.56
C LYS A 224 6.98 4.94 1.66
N LEU A 225 7.18 5.46 0.45
CA LEU A 225 6.09 5.65 -0.51
C LEU A 225 5.56 4.33 -1.08
N HIS A 226 6.41 3.31 -1.24
CA HIS A 226 5.95 1.94 -1.54
C HIS A 226 5.10 1.37 -0.42
N THR A 227 5.52 1.52 0.84
CA THR A 227 4.73 1.08 1.99
C THR A 227 3.38 1.80 2.04
N LEU A 228 3.34 3.10 1.76
CA LEU A 228 2.10 3.88 1.71
C LEU A 228 1.10 3.31 0.68
N ILE A 229 1.57 2.89 -0.50
CA ILE A 229 0.70 2.25 -1.50
C ILE A 229 0.05 1.00 -0.92
N GLY A 230 0.85 0.11 -0.30
CA GLY A 230 0.33 -1.13 0.29
C GLY A 230 -0.69 -0.87 1.41
N GLN A 231 -0.37 0.06 2.31
CA GLN A 231 -1.25 0.47 3.41
C GLN A 231 -2.57 1.06 2.88
N ALA A 232 -2.51 1.98 1.93
CA ALA A 232 -3.71 2.65 1.41
C ALA A 232 -4.65 1.70 0.65
N ILE A 233 -4.09 0.75 -0.11
CA ILE A 233 -4.88 -0.31 -0.78
C ILE A 233 -5.54 -1.23 0.26
N PHE A 234 -4.83 -1.62 1.32
CA PHE A 234 -5.42 -2.43 2.38
C PHE A 234 -6.60 -1.72 3.07
N TYR A 235 -6.45 -0.42 3.37
CA TYR A 235 -7.51 0.35 4.01
C TYR A 235 -8.73 0.60 3.11
N LYS A 236 -8.56 0.57 1.78
CA LYS A 236 -9.67 0.72 0.81
C LYS A 236 -10.74 -0.36 0.93
N GLU A 237 -10.40 -1.52 1.49
CA GLU A 237 -11.35 -2.62 1.71
C GLU A 237 -12.27 -2.36 2.92
N ASN A 238 -11.84 -1.49 3.83
CA ASN A 238 -12.49 -1.28 5.13
C ASN A 238 -13.13 0.11 5.27
N PHE A 239 -12.72 1.08 4.45
CA PHE A 239 -13.23 2.45 4.49
C PHE A 239 -13.93 2.80 3.19
N LYS A 240 -14.93 3.69 3.29
CA LYS A 240 -15.65 4.19 2.11
C LYS A 240 -14.68 4.92 1.18
N GLU A 241 -13.81 5.75 1.75
CA GLU A 241 -12.74 6.43 1.03
C GLU A 241 -11.47 6.47 1.87
N VAL A 242 -10.32 6.46 1.18
CA VAL A 242 -9.00 6.57 1.79
C VAL A 242 -8.27 7.77 1.23
N ILE A 243 -7.67 8.56 2.12
CA ILE A 243 -6.88 9.74 1.81
C ILE A 243 -5.42 9.44 2.18
N ALA A 244 -4.53 9.45 1.19
CA ALA A 244 -3.10 9.46 1.42
C ALA A 244 -2.60 10.91 1.54
N VAL A 245 -2.03 11.28 2.67
CA VAL A 245 -1.44 12.60 2.90
C VAL A 245 0.08 12.47 2.87
N ILE A 246 0.70 13.04 1.83
CA ILE A 246 2.14 12.96 1.60
C ILE A 246 2.79 14.30 1.96
N LEU A 247 3.69 14.30 2.94
CA LEU A 247 4.53 15.45 3.24
C LEU A 247 5.77 15.43 2.35
N ASP A 248 5.79 16.30 1.35
CA ASP A 248 6.94 16.57 0.51
C ASP A 248 7.95 17.45 1.22
N THR A 249 9.16 16.92 1.37
CA THR A 249 10.29 17.56 2.04
C THR A 249 11.33 18.12 1.07
N GLY A 250 11.09 18.00 -0.23
CA GLY A 250 12.03 18.36 -1.30
C GLY A 250 13.08 17.29 -1.62
N VAL A 251 12.99 16.09 -1.01
CA VAL A 251 13.85 14.96 -1.38
C VAL A 251 13.38 14.38 -2.71
N ASN A 252 14.32 14.17 -3.64
CA ASN A 252 14.01 13.61 -4.95
C ASN A 252 13.74 12.10 -4.85
N VAL A 253 12.46 11.72 -4.74
CA VAL A 253 11.98 10.33 -4.68
C VAL A 253 10.90 10.03 -5.73
N ASP A 254 10.78 10.87 -6.77
CA ASP A 254 9.74 10.77 -7.80
C ASP A 254 8.33 10.60 -7.22
N ILE A 255 7.95 11.54 -6.34
CA ILE A 255 6.66 11.52 -5.62
C ILE A 255 5.48 11.39 -6.61
N ASP A 256 5.58 12.03 -7.78
CA ASP A 256 4.51 12.05 -8.77
C ASP A 256 4.22 10.65 -9.34
N LYS A 257 5.23 9.77 -9.47
CA LYS A 257 5.01 8.35 -9.82
C LYS A 257 4.16 7.64 -8.77
N PHE A 258 4.42 7.88 -7.49
CA PHE A 258 3.67 7.26 -6.40
C PHE A 258 2.24 7.82 -6.29
N ILE A 259 2.06 9.13 -6.49
CA ILE A 259 0.73 9.76 -6.56
C ILE A 259 -0.11 9.08 -7.63
N ARG A 260 0.40 8.96 -8.87
CA ARG A 260 -0.31 8.28 -9.96
C ARG A 260 -0.68 6.84 -9.62
N LYS A 261 0.21 6.10 -8.95
CA LYS A 261 -0.07 4.73 -8.50
C LYS A 261 -1.19 4.69 -7.46
N LEU A 262 -1.20 5.59 -6.47
CA LEU A 262 -2.26 5.69 -5.45
C LEU A 262 -3.62 6.05 -6.08
N GLU A 263 -3.66 7.08 -6.91
CA GLU A 263 -4.89 7.54 -7.57
C GLU A 263 -5.48 6.46 -8.49
N LYS A 264 -4.63 5.73 -9.22
CA LYS A 264 -5.06 4.58 -10.04
C LYS A 264 -5.72 3.46 -9.22
N ASN A 265 -5.38 3.34 -7.94
CA ASN A 265 -6.02 2.39 -7.01
C ASN A 265 -7.20 3.03 -6.24
N GLY A 266 -7.71 4.18 -6.69
CA GLY A 266 -8.87 4.84 -6.10
C GLY A 266 -8.61 5.44 -4.73
N VAL A 267 -7.35 5.80 -4.43
CA VAL A 267 -6.96 6.53 -3.21
C VAL A 267 -6.86 8.01 -3.53
N HIS A 268 -7.47 8.85 -2.69
CA HIS A 268 -7.35 10.31 -2.82
C HIS A 268 -6.01 10.76 -2.25
N VAL A 269 -5.28 11.60 -2.99
CA VAL A 269 -3.95 12.05 -2.54
C VAL A 269 -3.94 13.54 -2.24
N ILE A 270 -3.34 13.90 -1.11
CA ILE A 270 -3.04 15.29 -0.75
C ILE A 270 -1.53 15.41 -0.55
N ARG A 271 -0.88 16.17 -1.43
CA ARG A 271 0.53 16.55 -1.27
C ARG A 271 0.61 17.85 -0.48
N LEU A 272 1.29 17.80 0.66
CA LEU A 272 1.62 18.95 1.49
C LEU A 272 3.11 19.24 1.37
N PHE A 273 3.51 20.49 1.55
CA PHE A 273 4.91 20.88 1.62
C PHE A 273 5.29 21.21 3.05
N GLY A 274 6.45 20.74 3.50
CA GLY A 274 6.94 21.05 4.84
C GLY A 274 8.39 20.66 5.07
N THR A 275 8.83 20.76 6.32
CA THR A 275 10.23 20.53 6.71
C THR A 275 10.34 19.55 7.85
N VAL A 276 11.36 18.69 7.81
CA VAL A 276 11.64 17.70 8.85
C VAL A 276 12.89 18.09 9.63
N LYS A 277 12.80 18.06 10.96
CA LYS A 277 13.90 18.31 11.88
C LYS A 277 14.67 17.01 12.14
N ARG A 278 15.88 16.86 11.60
CA ARG A 278 16.75 15.71 11.90
C ARG A 278 17.76 16.07 12.99
N LEU A 279 17.82 15.26 14.05
CA LEU A 279 18.87 15.34 15.08
C LEU A 279 20.10 14.59 14.55
N SER A 280 21.24 15.27 14.44
CA SER A 280 22.48 14.61 14.03
C SER A 280 23.06 13.77 15.19
N LYS A 281 23.45 12.52 14.91
CA LYS A 281 24.22 11.70 15.85
C LYS A 281 25.65 12.26 15.91
N GLY A 282 25.92 13.21 16.82
CA GLY A 282 27.31 13.55 17.14
C GLY A 282 27.56 14.93 17.76
N ARG A 283 26.72 15.93 17.52
CA ARG A 283 26.75 17.27 18.14
C ARG A 283 25.34 17.83 18.00
N GLY A 284 24.86 18.65 18.91
CA GLY A 284 23.47 19.13 18.99
C GLY A 284 22.97 19.98 17.82
N ASP A 285 23.50 19.81 16.62
CA ASP A 285 23.14 20.58 15.44
C ASP A 285 21.91 19.97 14.76
N VAL A 286 20.94 20.84 14.58
CA VAL A 286 19.66 20.59 13.92
C VAL A 286 19.83 20.78 12.42
N ILE A 287 19.64 19.71 11.64
CA ILE A 287 19.57 19.84 10.17
C ILE A 287 18.12 20.15 9.81
N ILE A 288 17.87 21.37 9.34
CA ILE A 288 16.60 21.76 8.72
C ILE A 288 16.78 21.57 7.21
N ILE A 289 16.09 20.59 6.64
CA ILE A 289 16.01 20.44 5.19
C ILE A 289 15.07 21.54 4.69
N LYS A 290 15.64 22.63 4.16
CA LYS A 290 14.90 23.70 3.49
C LYS A 290 15.04 23.56 1.98
N ARG A 291 13.95 23.90 1.28
CA ARG A 291 13.85 24.02 -0.17
C ARG A 291 14.98 24.91 -0.72
N ARG A 292 15.65 24.47 -1.79
CA ARG A 292 16.36 25.36 -2.73
C ARG A 292 15.39 25.83 -3.80
#